data_AF-A0A0P0M4G0-F1
#
_entry.id   AF-A0A0P0M4G0-F1
#
_cell.length_a   1.000
_cell.length_b   1.000
_cell.length_c   1.000
_cell.angle_alpha   90.00
_cell.angle_beta   90.00
_cell.angle_gamma   90.00
#
_symmetry.space_group_name_H-M   'P 1'
#
loop_
_entity.id
_entity.type
_entity.pdbx_description
1 polymer ?
#
loop_
_entity_poly.entity_id
_entity_poly.type
_entity_poly.pdbx_seq_one_letter_code
_entity_poly.pdbx_strand_id
1 'polypeptide(L)'
;MYDLYYQAGIPLSRQRVASPFISQAVSTLHLYKVIDPDTWGRMVSRVNGVSFAGMYGNTVAMGWRSISCPDGFTWKEYMYFLLDTLPRATRENYLEKLRVSQKFWREKGGCLGEETIGKLRAAGVPFTVEECTTYRTDKRPVRMEYIDEIDIPEFREIPTYKRMCVCILKNDHTCKYMGFTQTKREREMKERVLKRYKL
;
A
#
# COMPACT_ATOMS: atom_id res chain seq x y z
N MET A 1 30.76 -10.90 -2.18
CA MET A 1 29.29 -10.61 -2.12
C MET A 1 28.66 -10.63 -3.51
N TYR A 2 29.07 -9.75 -4.44
CA TYR A 2 28.48 -9.68 -5.79
C TYR A 2 28.63 -10.99 -6.59
N ASP A 3 29.77 -11.67 -6.49
CA ASP A 3 29.97 -12.98 -7.13
C ASP A 3 29.01 -14.04 -6.59
N LEU A 4 28.74 -14.02 -5.28
CA LEU A 4 27.81 -14.94 -4.64
C LEU A 4 26.36 -14.64 -5.03
N TYR A 5 26.01 -13.36 -5.26
CA TYR A 5 24.72 -13.00 -5.86
C TYR A 5 24.60 -13.46 -7.31
N TYR A 6 25.67 -13.37 -8.09
CA TYR A 6 25.70 -13.87 -9.46
C TYR A 6 25.51 -15.39 -9.50
N GLN A 7 26.23 -16.13 -8.63
CA GLN A 7 26.05 -17.58 -8.46
C GLN A 7 24.65 -17.96 -7.99
N ALA A 8 24.01 -17.13 -7.17
CA ALA A 8 22.61 -17.30 -6.76
C ALA A 8 21.59 -16.92 -7.86
N GLY A 9 22.03 -16.60 -9.08
CA GLY A 9 21.16 -16.28 -10.21
C GLY A 9 20.51 -14.90 -10.16
N ILE A 10 21.03 -13.99 -9.32
CA ILE A 10 20.47 -12.64 -9.20
C ILE A 10 20.97 -11.77 -10.38
N PRO A 11 20.05 -11.19 -11.20
CA PRO A 11 20.43 -10.30 -12.29
C PRO A 11 21.24 -9.11 -11.77
N LEU A 12 22.25 -8.65 -12.52
CA LEU A 12 23.11 -7.51 -12.15
C LEU A 12 22.32 -6.29 -11.67
N SER A 13 21.19 -5.99 -12.30
CA SER A 13 20.30 -4.87 -11.93
C SER A 13 19.69 -4.97 -10.53
N ARG A 14 19.67 -6.16 -9.93
CA ARG A 14 19.12 -6.46 -8.59
C ARG A 14 20.18 -6.82 -7.56
N GLN A 15 21.46 -6.81 -7.92
CA GLN A 15 22.53 -7.04 -6.97
C GLN A 15 22.75 -5.77 -6.12
N ARG A 16 21.97 -5.61 -5.06
CA ARG A 16 22.03 -4.43 -4.17
C ARG A 16 22.60 -4.84 -2.82
N VAL A 17 23.77 -4.32 -2.48
CA VAL A 17 24.46 -4.55 -1.19
C VAL A 17 24.38 -3.31 -0.28
N ALA A 18 24.35 -2.11 -0.87
CA ALA A 18 24.13 -0.88 -0.13
C ALA A 18 22.62 -0.66 0.12
N SER A 19 22.30 -0.14 1.31
CA SER A 19 20.93 0.16 1.74
C SER A 19 19.96 -1.02 1.58
N PRO A 20 20.21 -2.16 2.26
CA PRO A 20 19.51 -3.42 2.01
C PRO A 20 18.01 -3.40 2.38
N PHE A 21 17.55 -2.33 3.05
CA PHE A 21 16.17 -2.16 3.52
C PHE A 21 15.30 -1.30 2.59
N ILE A 22 15.85 -0.76 1.49
CA ILE A 22 15.03 -0.02 0.51
C ILE A 22 14.15 -1.00 -0.27
N SER A 23 13.03 -0.51 -0.79
CA SER A 23 12.09 -1.33 -1.56
C SER A 23 12.77 -2.18 -2.64
N GLN A 24 13.78 -1.64 -3.32
CA GLN A 24 14.51 -2.30 -4.40
C GLN A 24 15.41 -3.47 -3.93
N ALA A 25 15.84 -3.48 -2.67
CA ALA A 25 16.80 -4.45 -2.12
C ALA A 25 16.15 -5.47 -1.15
N VAL A 26 14.98 -5.14 -0.59
CA VAL A 26 14.25 -6.01 0.36
C VAL A 26 13.99 -7.40 -0.20
N SER A 27 13.71 -7.53 -1.51
CA SER A 27 13.48 -8.84 -2.14
C SER A 27 14.69 -9.78 -2.10
N THR A 28 15.91 -9.25 -2.03
CA THR A 28 17.16 -10.03 -1.97
C THR A 28 17.73 -10.10 -0.54
N LEU A 29 17.08 -9.46 0.44
CA LEU A 29 17.56 -9.37 1.82
C LEU A 29 17.76 -10.75 2.47
N HIS A 30 16.92 -11.72 2.11
CA HIS A 30 17.00 -13.11 2.58
C HIS A 30 18.35 -13.79 2.28
N LEU A 31 19.04 -13.37 1.21
CA LEU A 31 20.31 -13.95 0.80
C LEU A 31 21.45 -13.62 1.77
N TYR A 32 21.37 -12.52 2.53
CA TYR A 32 22.38 -12.19 3.54
C TYR A 32 22.53 -13.31 4.56
N LYS A 33 21.43 -13.99 4.93
CA LYS A 33 21.46 -15.09 5.89
C LYS A 33 22.37 -16.25 5.44
N VAL A 34 22.46 -16.49 4.13
CA VAL A 34 23.25 -17.58 3.54
C VAL A 34 24.64 -17.10 3.15
N ILE A 35 24.76 -15.89 2.62
CA ILE A 35 25.99 -15.35 2.00
C ILE A 35 26.89 -14.66 3.02
N ASP A 36 26.33 -13.94 3.99
CA ASP A 36 27.05 -13.19 5.00
C ASP A 36 26.29 -13.25 6.35
N PRO A 37 26.36 -14.41 7.05
CA PRO A 37 25.62 -14.65 8.27
C PRO A 37 26.02 -13.69 9.41
N ASP A 38 27.26 -13.22 9.45
CA ASP A 38 27.74 -12.27 10.45
C ASP A 38 27.09 -10.90 10.29
N THR A 39 27.02 -10.39 9.06
CA THR A 39 26.30 -9.15 8.78
C THR A 39 24.80 -9.34 9.00
N TRP A 40 24.23 -10.48 8.62
CA TRP A 40 22.83 -10.80 8.91
C TRP A 40 22.52 -10.74 10.42
N GLY A 41 23.35 -11.36 11.26
CA GLY A 41 23.20 -11.31 12.72
C GLY A 41 23.26 -9.88 13.28
N ARG A 42 24.17 -9.05 12.76
CA ARG A 42 24.23 -7.61 13.10
C ARG A 42 22.99 -6.84 12.64
N MET A 43 22.41 -7.15 11.49
CA MET A 43 21.20 -6.50 11.01
C MET A 43 19.99 -6.87 11.87
N VAL A 44 19.79 -8.16 12.16
CA VAL A 44 18.65 -8.65 12.97
C VAL A 44 18.68 -8.09 14.39
N SER A 45 19.86 -7.94 14.99
CA SER A 45 20.01 -7.38 16.34
C SER A 45 19.79 -5.87 16.44
N ARG A 46 20.04 -5.13 15.36
CA ARG A 46 20.00 -3.65 15.36
C ARG A 46 18.72 -3.06 14.77
N VAL A 47 18.11 -3.76 13.82
CA VAL A 47 17.00 -3.21 13.03
C VAL A 47 15.78 -4.10 13.18
N ASN A 48 14.77 -3.55 13.83
CA ASN A 48 13.47 -4.22 13.98
C ASN A 48 12.84 -4.49 12.61
N GLY A 49 12.30 -5.69 12.44
CA GLY A 49 11.63 -6.10 11.21
C GLY A 49 12.56 -6.67 10.13
N VAL A 50 13.88 -6.74 10.33
CA VAL A 50 14.80 -7.38 9.35
C VAL A 50 14.50 -8.85 9.16
N SER A 51 14.25 -9.59 10.25
CA SER A 51 13.89 -11.02 10.15
C SER A 51 12.63 -11.21 9.30
N PHE A 52 11.60 -10.40 9.55
CA PHE A 52 10.35 -10.42 8.80
C PHE A 52 10.56 -10.02 7.33
N ALA A 53 11.31 -8.96 7.05
CA ALA A 53 11.63 -8.53 5.69
C ALA A 53 12.49 -9.56 4.94
N GLY A 54 13.38 -10.29 5.63
CA GLY A 54 14.12 -11.40 5.05
C GLY A 54 13.23 -12.59 4.72
N MET A 55 12.26 -12.93 5.57
CA MET A 55 11.36 -14.06 5.30
C MET A 55 10.32 -13.74 4.22
N TYR A 56 9.72 -12.55 4.27
CA TYR A 56 8.55 -12.22 3.46
C TYR A 56 8.81 -11.18 2.37
N GLY A 57 9.99 -10.56 2.32
CA GLY A 57 10.31 -9.45 1.42
C GLY A 57 10.27 -9.79 -0.07
N ASN A 58 10.32 -11.07 -0.43
CA ASN A 58 10.14 -11.56 -1.80
C ASN A 58 8.76 -12.20 -2.04
N THR A 59 7.88 -12.21 -1.03
CA THR A 59 6.58 -12.88 -1.08
C THR A 59 5.42 -11.90 -1.29
N VAL A 60 4.28 -12.48 -1.68
CA VAL A 60 3.00 -11.79 -1.82
C VAL A 60 2.53 -11.15 -0.51
N ALA A 61 2.94 -11.70 0.64
CA ALA A 61 2.56 -11.21 1.97
C ALA A 61 3.03 -9.78 2.26
N MET A 62 4.13 -9.33 1.64
CA MET A 62 4.60 -7.93 1.73
C MET A 62 4.03 -7.02 0.63
N GLY A 63 3.09 -7.55 -0.17
CA GLY A 63 2.58 -6.89 -1.37
C GLY A 63 3.66 -6.57 -2.40
N TRP A 64 4.69 -7.43 -2.47
CA TRP A 64 5.75 -7.34 -3.46
C TRP A 64 5.23 -7.80 -4.82
N ARG A 65 5.14 -6.85 -5.77
CA ARG A 65 4.68 -7.01 -7.17
C ARG A 65 3.21 -7.41 -7.37
N SER A 66 2.66 -8.27 -6.52
CA SER A 66 1.28 -8.75 -6.55
C SER A 66 0.73 -8.87 -5.14
N ILE A 67 -0.57 -8.70 -4.98
CA ILE A 67 -1.30 -9.02 -3.75
C ILE A 67 -2.44 -9.93 -4.15
N SER A 68 -2.58 -11.06 -3.47
CA SER A 68 -3.71 -11.98 -3.59
C SER A 68 -4.56 -11.93 -2.32
N CYS A 69 -5.87 -12.06 -2.50
CA CYS A 69 -6.75 -12.35 -1.38
C CYS A 69 -6.57 -13.83 -1.01
N PRO A 70 -6.48 -14.22 0.28
CA PRO A 70 -6.49 -15.62 0.68
C PRO A 70 -7.77 -16.33 0.23
N ASP A 71 -7.67 -17.63 -0.07
CA ASP A 71 -8.82 -18.43 -0.47
C ASP A 71 -9.92 -18.40 0.60
N GLY A 72 -11.18 -18.21 0.18
CA GLY A 72 -12.32 -18.13 1.08
C GLY A 72 -12.57 -16.76 1.71
N PHE A 73 -11.79 -15.74 1.38
CA PHE A 73 -12.02 -14.36 1.83
C PHE A 73 -12.44 -13.44 0.68
N THR A 74 -13.36 -12.52 0.96
CA THR A 74 -13.48 -11.25 0.21
C THR A 74 -12.38 -10.28 0.65
N TRP A 75 -12.04 -9.29 -0.18
CA TRP A 75 -11.08 -8.25 0.21
C TRP A 75 -11.55 -7.47 1.43
N LYS A 76 -12.86 -7.26 1.57
CA LYS A 76 -13.46 -6.64 2.76
C LYS A 76 -13.21 -7.45 4.02
N GLU A 77 -13.47 -8.76 4.00
CA GLU A 77 -13.22 -9.63 5.16
C GLU A 77 -11.74 -9.70 5.46
N TYR A 78 -10.90 -9.84 4.43
CA TYR A 78 -9.45 -9.86 4.58
C TYR A 78 -8.92 -8.53 5.16
N MET A 79 -9.49 -7.39 4.75
CA MET A 79 -9.15 -6.09 5.33
C MET A 79 -9.42 -6.05 6.83
N TYR A 80 -10.61 -6.49 7.29
CA TYR A 80 -10.93 -6.52 8.71
C TYR A 80 -10.04 -7.48 9.48
N PHE A 81 -9.75 -8.66 8.92
CA PHE A 81 -8.79 -9.60 9.49
C PHE A 81 -7.42 -8.92 9.67
N LEU A 82 -6.89 -8.27 8.64
CA LEU A 82 -5.61 -7.54 8.72
C LEU A 82 -5.66 -6.45 9.78
N LEU A 83 -6.74 -5.67 9.86
CA LEU A 83 -6.90 -4.62 10.87
C LEU A 83 -6.86 -5.17 12.30
N ASP A 84 -7.43 -6.35 12.53
CA ASP A 84 -7.44 -6.99 13.85
C ASP A 84 -6.07 -7.50 14.30
N THR A 85 -5.15 -7.72 13.36
CA THR A 85 -3.74 -8.02 13.68
C THR A 85 -2.93 -6.79 14.12
N LEU A 86 -3.45 -5.58 13.94
CA LEU A 86 -2.71 -4.35 14.21
C LEU A 86 -2.93 -3.82 15.64
N PRO A 87 -1.95 -3.08 16.20
CA PRO A 87 -2.15 -2.33 17.43
C PRO A 87 -3.36 -1.39 17.34
N ARG A 88 -4.11 -1.24 18.45
CA ARG A 88 -5.36 -0.46 18.50
C ARG A 88 -5.24 0.92 17.87
N ALA A 89 -4.19 1.68 18.21
CA ALA A 89 -3.98 3.03 17.68
C ALA A 89 -3.81 3.05 16.14
N THR A 90 -3.10 2.06 15.59
CA THR A 90 -2.87 1.93 14.15
C THR A 90 -4.15 1.51 13.42
N ARG A 91 -4.89 0.54 13.98
CA ARG A 91 -6.19 0.10 13.45
C ARG A 91 -7.19 1.25 13.39
N GLU A 92 -7.32 2.02 14.48
CA GLU A 92 -8.25 3.16 14.52
C GLU A 92 -7.90 4.23 13.47
N ASN A 93 -6.61 4.50 13.26
CA ASN A 93 -6.19 5.43 12.21
C ASN A 93 -6.61 4.95 10.81
N TYR A 94 -6.42 3.66 10.50
CA TYR A 94 -6.88 3.10 9.23
C TYR A 94 -8.41 3.12 9.09
N LEU A 95 -9.15 2.77 10.13
CA LEU A 95 -10.61 2.83 10.15
C LEU A 95 -11.12 4.25 9.94
N GLU A 96 -10.49 5.25 10.53
CA GLU A 96 -10.86 6.64 10.35
C GLU A 96 -10.65 7.10 8.89
N LYS A 97 -9.51 6.75 8.29
CA LYS A 97 -9.25 7.04 6.86
C LYS A 97 -10.27 6.33 5.97
N LEU A 98 -10.60 5.08 6.27
CA LEU A 98 -11.63 4.34 5.55
C LEU A 98 -13.00 5.03 5.63
N ARG A 99 -13.44 5.44 6.83
CA ARG A 99 -14.71 6.16 7.05
C ARG A 99 -14.75 7.47 6.28
N VAL A 100 -13.68 8.27 6.34
CA VAL A 100 -13.57 9.53 5.60
C VAL A 100 -13.66 9.29 4.09
N SER A 101 -12.99 8.26 3.59
CA SER A 101 -13.05 7.91 2.16
C SER A 101 -14.45 7.46 1.74
N GLN A 102 -15.08 6.55 2.51
CA GLN A 102 -16.45 6.10 2.25
C GLN A 102 -17.43 7.27 2.25
N LYS A 103 -17.32 8.18 3.23
CA LYS A 103 -18.13 9.40 3.28
C LYS A 103 -17.91 10.27 2.04
N PHE A 104 -16.66 10.48 1.64
CA PHE A 104 -16.32 11.25 0.45
C PHE A 104 -16.96 10.67 -0.82
N TRP A 105 -16.84 9.36 -1.06
CA TRP A 105 -17.40 8.71 -2.25
C TRP A 105 -18.94 8.64 -2.24
N ARG A 106 -19.58 8.64 -1.07
CA ARG A 106 -21.05 8.70 -0.97
C ARG A 106 -21.62 10.11 -1.15
N GLU A 107 -21.00 11.10 -0.53
CA GLU A 107 -21.57 12.45 -0.44
C GLU A 107 -21.07 13.41 -1.49
N LYS A 108 -19.79 13.32 -1.88
CA LYS A 108 -19.16 14.24 -2.85
C LYS A 108 -18.91 13.58 -4.19
N GLY A 109 -18.46 12.32 -4.15
CA GLY A 109 -18.07 11.56 -5.33
C GLY A 109 -16.66 11.89 -5.80
N GLY A 110 -16.01 10.89 -6.41
CA GLY A 110 -14.70 11.07 -7.04
C GLY A 110 -14.84 11.48 -8.50
N CYS A 111 -13.98 12.39 -8.96
CA CYS A 111 -13.98 12.82 -10.35
C CYS A 111 -13.32 11.75 -11.23
N LEU A 112 -14.10 11.09 -12.07
CA LEU A 112 -13.65 10.03 -12.99
C LEU A 112 -13.81 10.47 -14.45
N GLY A 113 -12.93 9.96 -15.32
CA GLY A 113 -13.05 10.19 -16.76
C GLY A 113 -14.20 9.37 -17.36
N GLU A 114 -14.76 9.83 -18.48
CA GLU A 114 -15.84 9.13 -19.20
C GLU A 114 -15.47 7.69 -19.57
N GLU A 115 -14.20 7.44 -19.95
CA GLU A 115 -13.71 6.09 -20.25
C GLU A 115 -13.83 5.17 -19.02
N THR A 116 -13.41 5.65 -17.84
CA THR A 116 -13.50 4.90 -16.58
C THR A 116 -14.95 4.66 -16.19
N ILE A 117 -15.84 5.65 -16.38
CA ILE A 117 -17.28 5.52 -16.12
C ILE A 117 -17.90 4.45 -17.03
N GLY A 118 -17.50 4.41 -18.30
CA GLY A 118 -17.90 3.37 -19.24
C GLY A 118 -17.47 1.97 -18.78
N LYS A 119 -16.21 1.82 -18.34
CA LYS A 119 -15.68 0.56 -17.78
C LYS A 119 -16.42 0.14 -16.51
N LEU A 120 -16.72 1.08 -15.61
CA LEU A 120 -17.50 0.82 -14.39
C LEU A 120 -18.92 0.33 -14.72
N ARG A 121 -19.56 0.93 -15.74
CA ARG A 121 -20.89 0.51 -16.21
C ARG A 121 -20.85 -0.89 -16.80
N ALA A 122 -19.83 -1.19 -17.60
CA ALA A 122 -19.63 -2.52 -18.18
C ALA A 122 -19.37 -3.59 -17.10
N ALA A 123 -18.71 -3.21 -16.00
CA ALA A 123 -18.49 -4.07 -14.84
C ALA A 123 -19.75 -4.27 -13.96
N GLY A 124 -20.87 -3.62 -14.28
CA GLY A 124 -22.13 -3.76 -13.54
C GLY A 124 -22.12 -3.13 -12.14
N VAL A 125 -21.20 -2.20 -11.88
CA VAL A 125 -21.07 -1.55 -10.57
C VAL A 125 -22.19 -0.50 -10.40
N PRO A 126 -22.91 -0.47 -9.26
CA PRO A 126 -23.89 0.58 -8.99
C PRO A 126 -23.18 1.89 -8.63
N PHE A 127 -23.47 2.96 -9.38
CA PHE A 127 -22.98 4.31 -9.11
C PHE A 127 -23.95 5.38 -9.63
N THR A 128 -23.80 6.59 -9.12
CA THR A 128 -24.55 7.78 -9.55
C THR A 128 -23.55 8.79 -10.13
N VAL A 129 -23.81 9.28 -11.34
CA VAL A 129 -23.01 10.35 -11.97
C VAL A 129 -23.72 11.67 -11.77
N GLU A 130 -22.99 12.69 -11.35
CA GLU A 130 -23.50 14.06 -11.27
C GLU A 130 -23.04 14.88 -12.48
N GLU A 131 -23.82 15.86 -12.90
CA GLU A 131 -23.52 16.66 -14.10
C GLU A 131 -22.54 17.80 -13.83
N CYS A 132 -22.47 18.31 -12.59
CA CYS A 132 -21.73 19.51 -12.25
C CYS A 132 -20.61 19.23 -11.22
N THR A 133 -19.37 19.46 -11.61
CA THR A 133 -18.24 19.57 -10.68
C THR A 133 -18.06 21.02 -10.24
N THR A 134 -17.73 21.25 -8.97
CA THR A 134 -17.18 22.56 -8.53
C THR A 134 -15.75 22.79 -9.07
N TYR A 135 -15.10 21.72 -9.54
CA TYR A 135 -13.74 21.75 -10.08
C TYR A 135 -13.74 22.01 -11.58
N ARG A 136 -12.76 22.77 -12.06
CA ARG A 136 -12.53 23.00 -13.49
C ARG A 136 -11.82 21.78 -14.09
N THR A 137 -12.59 20.77 -14.47
CA THR A 137 -12.07 19.50 -15.03
C THR A 137 -13.07 18.92 -16.03
N ASP A 138 -12.56 18.15 -16.99
CA ASP A 138 -13.38 17.40 -17.97
C ASP A 138 -13.93 16.08 -17.39
N LYS A 139 -13.57 15.76 -16.14
CA LYS A 139 -14.04 14.57 -15.41
C LYS A 139 -15.39 14.82 -14.74
N ARG A 140 -16.20 13.77 -14.60
CA ARG A 140 -17.50 13.86 -13.91
C ARG A 140 -17.43 13.31 -12.48
N PRO A 141 -18.16 13.90 -11.51
CA PRO A 141 -18.24 13.36 -10.16
C PRO A 141 -19.08 12.08 -10.16
N VAL A 142 -18.51 11.01 -9.61
CA VAL A 142 -19.17 9.71 -9.46
C VAL A 142 -19.29 9.38 -7.99
N ARG A 143 -20.53 9.23 -7.54
CA ARG A 143 -20.85 8.75 -6.19
C ARG A 143 -21.10 7.25 -6.22
N MET A 144 -20.44 6.53 -5.32
CA MET A 144 -20.59 5.08 -5.24
C MET A 144 -20.18 4.56 -3.86
N GLU A 145 -20.62 3.35 -3.55
CA GLU A 145 -20.14 2.60 -2.40
C GLU A 145 -18.77 1.96 -2.69
N TYR A 146 -18.07 1.60 -1.63
CA TYR A 146 -16.84 0.81 -1.75
C TYR A 146 -17.15 -0.57 -2.31
N ILE A 147 -16.41 -0.95 -3.35
CA ILE A 147 -16.47 -2.29 -3.95
C ILE A 147 -15.31 -3.17 -3.46
N ASP A 148 -15.43 -4.48 -3.63
CA ASP A 148 -14.40 -5.41 -3.15
C ASP A 148 -13.11 -5.31 -3.98
N GLU A 149 -13.25 -5.54 -5.29
CA GLU A 149 -12.21 -5.30 -6.29
C GLU A 149 -12.82 -4.95 -7.65
N ILE A 150 -11.95 -4.49 -8.55
CA ILE A 150 -12.28 -4.28 -9.96
C ILE A 150 -11.03 -4.54 -10.80
N ASP A 151 -11.21 -5.19 -11.94
CA ASP A 151 -10.13 -5.47 -12.89
C ASP A 151 -10.15 -4.44 -14.03
N ILE A 152 -9.72 -3.22 -13.72
CA ILE A 152 -9.51 -2.15 -14.71
C ILE A 152 -8.14 -1.50 -14.48
N PRO A 153 -7.47 -0.99 -15.54
CA PRO A 153 -6.18 -0.29 -15.41
C PRO A 153 -6.24 0.87 -14.42
N GLU A 154 -7.37 1.58 -14.36
CA GLU A 154 -7.62 2.74 -13.51
C GLU A 154 -8.06 2.35 -12.08
N PHE A 155 -7.80 1.13 -11.61
CA PHE A 155 -8.23 0.68 -10.28
C PHE A 155 -7.78 1.62 -9.15
N ARG A 156 -6.67 2.34 -9.34
CA ARG A 156 -6.15 3.34 -8.39
C ARG A 156 -7.04 4.59 -8.27
N GLU A 157 -7.98 4.81 -9.16
CA GLU A 157 -8.96 5.89 -9.05
C GLU A 157 -10.23 5.43 -8.31
N ILE A 158 -10.49 4.11 -8.26
CA ILE A 158 -11.75 3.55 -7.75
C ILE A 158 -11.66 3.17 -6.25
N PRO A 159 -12.70 3.44 -5.43
CA PRO A 159 -12.73 3.07 -4.03
C PRO A 159 -12.94 1.55 -3.87
N THR A 160 -11.88 0.82 -3.54
CA THR A 160 -11.93 -0.64 -3.35
C THR A 160 -11.38 -1.07 -1.99
N TYR A 161 -11.93 -2.14 -1.41
CA TYR A 161 -11.37 -2.76 -0.20
C TYR A 161 -9.98 -3.35 -0.49
N LYS A 162 -9.74 -3.88 -1.70
CA LYS A 162 -8.41 -4.29 -2.16
C LYS A 162 -7.34 -3.21 -1.97
N ARG A 163 -7.63 -1.95 -2.31
CA ARG A 163 -6.70 -0.83 -2.09
C ARG A 163 -6.42 -0.57 -0.61
N MET A 164 -7.41 -0.77 0.24
CA MET A 164 -7.22 -0.64 1.69
C MET A 164 -6.29 -1.73 2.22
N CYS A 165 -6.47 -2.98 1.78
CA CYS A 165 -5.52 -4.06 2.07
C CYS A 165 -4.11 -3.74 1.59
N VAL A 166 -3.96 -3.14 0.39
CA VAL A 166 -2.65 -2.68 -0.11
C VAL A 166 -2.02 -1.66 0.84
N CYS A 167 -2.78 -0.68 1.35
CA CYS A 167 -2.28 0.29 2.31
C CYS A 167 -1.80 -0.37 3.62
N ILE A 168 -2.55 -1.34 4.13
CA ILE A 168 -2.22 -2.05 5.37
C ILE A 168 -0.95 -2.89 5.18
N LEU A 169 -0.93 -3.75 4.15
CA LEU A 169 0.20 -4.66 3.88
C LEU A 169 1.51 -3.91 3.57
N LYS A 170 1.42 -2.73 2.94
CA LYS A 170 2.60 -1.89 2.65
C LYS A 170 2.97 -0.94 3.79
N ASN A 171 2.30 -1.03 4.95
CA ASN A 171 2.49 -0.11 6.08
C ASN A 171 2.33 1.37 5.69
N ASP A 172 1.47 1.68 4.73
CA ASP A 172 1.13 3.04 4.34
C ASP A 172 0.12 3.62 5.34
N HIS A 173 0.62 4.04 6.51
CA HIS A 173 -0.20 4.63 7.58
C HIS A 173 -0.91 5.92 7.16
N THR A 174 -0.38 6.61 6.16
CA THR A 174 -0.98 7.83 5.61
C THR A 174 -2.07 7.55 4.59
N CYS A 175 -2.20 6.31 4.12
CA CYS A 175 -3.11 5.91 3.04
C CYS A 175 -2.91 6.70 1.74
N LYS A 176 -1.67 7.09 1.41
CA LYS A 176 -1.32 7.80 0.17
C LYS A 176 -1.73 7.03 -1.07
N TYR A 177 -1.66 5.70 -1.01
CA TYR A 177 -2.11 4.85 -2.11
C TYR A 177 -3.62 4.98 -2.39
N MET A 178 -4.41 5.40 -1.39
CA MET A 178 -5.82 5.75 -1.53
C MET A 178 -6.07 7.22 -1.94
N GLY A 179 -5.02 8.00 -2.22
CA GLY A 179 -5.14 9.41 -2.57
C GLY A 179 -5.15 10.37 -1.37
N PHE A 180 -4.92 9.87 -0.15
CA PHE A 180 -4.82 10.74 1.02
C PHE A 180 -3.51 11.53 1.03
N THR A 181 -3.60 12.78 1.46
CA THR A 181 -2.44 13.61 1.77
C THR A 181 -2.21 13.65 3.27
N GLN A 182 -0.98 13.97 3.68
CA GLN A 182 -0.64 14.17 5.08
C GLN A 182 -1.46 15.32 5.67
N THR A 183 -2.09 15.06 6.80
CA THR A 183 -2.76 16.08 7.63
C THR A 183 -1.73 17.03 8.23
N LYS A 184 -2.19 18.22 8.66
CA LYS A 184 -1.35 19.20 9.36
C LYS A 184 -0.60 18.58 10.54
N ARG A 185 -1.29 17.77 11.35
CA ARG A 185 -0.72 17.07 12.51
C ARG A 185 0.37 16.06 12.12
N GLU A 186 0.14 15.25 11.09
CA GLU A 186 1.14 14.28 10.59
C GLU A 186 2.39 15.00 10.07
N ARG A 187 2.21 16.15 9.40
CA ARG A 187 3.31 16.99 8.92
C ARG A 187 4.12 17.58 10.07
N GLU A 188 3.46 18.18 11.05
CA GLU A 188 4.12 18.75 12.24
C GLU A 188 4.87 17.69 13.05
N MET A 189 4.29 16.49 13.21
CA MET A 189 4.95 15.37 13.89
C MET A 189 6.22 14.95 13.14
N LYS A 190 6.15 14.84 11.82
CA LYS A 190 7.33 14.54 10.97
C LYS A 190 8.40 15.62 11.10
N GLU A 191 8.02 16.90 11.05
CA GLU A 191 8.95 18.02 11.21
C GLU A 191 9.63 18.02 12.58
N ARG A 192 8.89 17.73 13.66
CA ARG A 192 9.43 17.62 15.02
C ARG A 192 10.46 16.50 15.14
N VAL A 193 10.17 15.34 14.54
CA VAL A 193 11.11 14.21 14.49
C VAL A 193 12.36 14.61 13.70
N LEU A 194 12.22 15.16 12.50
CA LEU A 194 13.37 15.59 11.69
C LEU A 194 14.25 16.63 12.40
N LYS A 195 13.65 17.58 13.13
CA LYS A 195 14.41 18.56 13.95
C LYS A 195 15.23 17.87 15.04
N ARG A 196 14.68 16.83 15.70
CA ARG A 196 15.38 16.07 16.73
C ARG A 196 16.59 15.29 16.20
N TYR A 197 16.53 14.82 14.95
CA TYR A 197 17.59 14.03 14.31
C TYR A 197 18.52 14.85 13.39
N LYS A 198 18.32 16.17 13.29
CA LYS A 198 19.21 17.10 12.58
C LYS A 198 20.37 17.62 13.46
N LEU A 199 20.74 16.87 14.48
CA LEU A 199 21.97 17.10 15.26
C LEU A 199 23.19 16.62 14.48
#